data_AF-A0A2V8FMJ3-F1
#
_entry.id   AF-A0A2V8FMJ3-F1
#
_cell.length_a   1.000
_cell.length_b   1.000
_cell.length_c   1.000
_cell.angle_alpha   90.00
_cell.angle_beta   90.00
_cell.angle_gamma   90.00
#
_symmetry.space_group_name_H-M   'P 1'
#
loop_
_entity.id
_entity.type
_entity.pdbx_description
1 polymer ?
#
loop_
_entity_poly.entity_id
_entity_poly.type
_entity_poly.pdbx_seq_one_letter_code
_entity_poly.pdbx_strand_id
1 'polypeptide(L)'
;MNPEHPRGKHKARVFATLGFTIEHAARLRAALLTAAAAGDAQPATSDQFGDRCVIEFKVEGPQGSGLVRSTWIVRRGETSPRLTSCFVK
;
A
#
# COMPACT_ATOMS: atom_id res chain seq x y z
N MET A 1 10.83 3.19 6.80
CA MET A 1 10.99 1.88 6.16
C MET A 1 12.05 1.15 6.98
N ASN A 2 11.68 0.16 7.79
CA ASN A 2 12.64 -0.50 8.70
C ASN A 2 13.15 -1.82 8.05
N PRO A 3 14.42 -1.90 7.63
CA PRO A 3 14.99 -3.11 7.00
C PRO A 3 15.09 -4.30 7.96
N GLU A 4 15.04 -4.06 9.27
CA GLU A 4 15.25 -5.08 10.31
C GLU A 4 13.94 -5.66 10.87
N HIS A 5 12.78 -5.20 10.40
CA HIS A 5 11.50 -5.69 10.90
C HIS A 5 11.21 -7.10 10.36
N PRO A 6 11.08 -8.14 11.22
CA PRO A 6 11.03 -9.54 10.82
C PRO A 6 9.86 -9.90 9.90
N ARG A 7 8.75 -9.14 9.94
CA ARG A 7 7.59 -9.30 9.03
C ARG A 7 7.56 -8.35 7.82
N GLY A 8 8.40 -7.30 7.79
CA GLY A 8 8.33 -6.21 6.79
C GLY A 8 9.46 -6.22 5.75
N LYS A 9 10.54 -6.96 6.01
CA LYS A 9 11.79 -6.98 5.23
C LYS A 9 11.58 -7.27 3.74
N HIS A 10 10.71 -8.20 3.40
CA HIS A 10 10.45 -8.61 2.01
C HIS A 10 9.74 -7.51 1.20
N LYS A 11 8.85 -6.74 1.83
CA LYS A 11 8.13 -5.65 1.16
C LYS A 11 9.03 -4.42 0.97
N ALA A 12 9.83 -4.07 1.99
CA ALA A 12 10.79 -2.96 1.92
C ALA A 12 11.86 -3.16 0.83
N ARG A 13 12.41 -4.37 0.68
CA ARG A 13 13.38 -4.68 -0.38
C ARG A 13 12.82 -4.56 -1.79
N VAL A 14 11.55 -4.90 -1.96
CA VAL A 14 10.87 -4.83 -3.26
C VAL A 14 10.55 -3.38 -3.64
N PHE A 15 10.26 -2.49 -2.69
CA PHE A 15 10.16 -1.06 -2.99
C PHE A 15 11.52 -0.42 -3.31
N ALA A 16 12.61 -0.95 -2.73
CA ALA A 16 13.96 -0.48 -3.05
C ALA A 16 14.36 -0.75 -4.52
N THR A 17 13.79 -1.75 -5.21
CA THR A 17 14.06 -1.97 -6.64
C THR A 17 13.48 -0.88 -7.54
N LEU A 18 12.49 -0.14 -7.06
CA LEU A 18 11.98 1.08 -7.72
C LEU A 18 12.71 2.35 -7.26
N GLY A 19 13.73 2.21 -6.41
CA GLY A 19 14.48 3.31 -5.83
C GLY A 19 13.81 3.97 -4.61
N PHE A 20 12.75 3.38 -4.02
CA PHE A 20 12.16 3.95 -2.81
C PHE A 20 13.05 3.70 -1.59
N THR A 21 13.57 4.79 -1.01
CA THR A 21 14.28 4.82 0.27
C THR A 21 13.36 5.39 1.37
N ILE A 22 13.87 5.55 2.60
CA ILE A 22 13.15 6.24 3.68
C ILE A 22 12.73 7.66 3.25
N GLU A 23 13.57 8.36 2.49
CA GLU A 23 13.30 9.72 2.01
C GLU A 23 12.11 9.77 1.03
N HIS A 24 11.90 8.69 0.27
CA HIS A 24 10.79 8.59 -0.68
C HIS A 24 9.52 7.96 -0.08
N ALA A 25 9.55 7.57 1.20
CA ALA A 25 8.39 6.98 1.88
C ALA A 25 7.19 7.95 1.92
N ALA A 26 7.43 9.26 1.98
CA ALA A 26 6.38 10.27 1.92
C ALA A 26 5.67 10.28 0.56
N ARG A 27 6.41 10.14 -0.54
CA ARG A 27 5.85 10.06 -1.90
C ARG A 27 5.00 8.81 -2.09
N LEU A 28 5.49 7.66 -1.63
CA LEU A 28 4.72 6.41 -1.66
C LEU A 28 3.44 6.52 -0.82
N ARG A 29 3.53 7.14 0.37
CA ARG A 29 2.35 7.40 1.22
C ARG A 29 1.34 8.30 0.52
N ALA A 30 1.79 9.38 -0.13
CA ALA A 30 0.90 10.27 -0.87
C ALA A 30 0.20 9.52 -2.01
N ALA A 31 0.94 8.73 -2.80
CA ALA A 31 0.38 7.93 -3.89
C ALA A 31 -0.67 6.91 -3.40
N LEU A 32 -0.41 6.25 -2.26
CA LEU A 32 -1.36 5.33 -1.61
C LEU A 32 -2.66 6.04 -1.20
N LEU A 33 -2.55 7.23 -0.61
CA LEU A 33 -3.72 8.00 -0.17
C LEU A 33 -4.52 8.54 -1.37
N THR A 34 -3.83 9.03 -2.41
CA THR A 34 -4.48 9.46 -3.65
C THR A 34 -5.22 8.29 -4.32
N ALA A 35 -4.60 7.12 -4.41
CA ALA A 35 -5.23 5.94 -4.97
C ALA A 35 -6.44 5.47 -4.15
N ALA A 36 -6.37 5.56 -2.81
CA ALA A 36 -7.50 5.29 -1.93
C ALA A 36 -8.65 6.31 -2.08
N ALA A 37 -8.32 7.57 -2.33
CA ALA A 37 -9.31 8.63 -2.53
C ALA A 37 -9.97 8.60 -3.92
N ALA A 38 -9.28 8.07 -4.93
CA ALA A 38 -9.79 7.97 -6.31
C ALA A 38 -11.01 7.04 -6.44
N GLY A 39 -11.21 6.12 -5.49
CA GLY A 39 -12.39 5.24 -5.47
C GLY A 39 -12.27 3.97 -6.32
N ASP A 40 -11.14 3.74 -7.00
CA ASP A 40 -10.88 2.55 -7.83
C ASP A 40 -10.57 1.28 -7.01
N ALA A 41 -11.09 1.21 -5.78
CA ALA A 41 -10.86 0.10 -4.88
C ALA A 41 -11.73 -1.10 -5.27
N GLN A 42 -11.06 -2.23 -5.52
CA GLN A 42 -11.72 -3.51 -5.75
C GLN A 42 -12.15 -4.10 -4.40
N PRO A 43 -13.45 -4.37 -4.18
CA PRO A 43 -13.89 -5.07 -2.99
C PRO A 43 -13.19 -6.42 -2.85
N ALA A 44 -12.83 -6.78 -1.63
CA ALA A 44 -12.28 -8.08 -1.28
C ALA A 44 -13.14 -8.72 -0.19
N THR A 45 -12.58 -9.67 0.56
CA THR A 45 -13.32 -10.37 1.61
C THR A 45 -13.72 -9.42 2.74
N SER A 46 -15.03 -9.34 2.99
CA SER A 46 -15.59 -8.76 4.20
C SER A 46 -15.80 -9.85 5.26
N ASP A 47 -15.47 -9.53 6.51
CA ASP A 47 -15.68 -10.42 7.65
C ASP A 47 -16.13 -9.63 8.90
N GLN A 48 -16.13 -10.30 10.06
CA GLN A 48 -16.49 -9.69 11.35
C GLN A 48 -15.60 -8.50 11.73
N PHE A 49 -14.38 -8.40 11.17
CA PHE A 49 -13.45 -7.31 11.47
C PHE A 49 -13.68 -6.08 10.60
N GLY A 50 -14.37 -6.22 9.46
CA GLY A 50 -14.66 -5.12 8.55
C GLY A 50 -14.69 -5.52 7.08
N ASP A 51 -14.74 -4.51 6.23
CA ASP A 51 -14.75 -4.65 4.79
C ASP A 51 -13.34 -4.42 4.25
N ARG A 52 -12.81 -5.39 3.50
CA ARG A 52 -11.48 -5.27 2.88
C ARG A 52 -11.60 -4.84 1.43
N CYS A 53 -10.61 -4.09 0.97
CA CYS A 53 -10.48 -3.75 -0.43
C CYS A 53 -9.02 -3.80 -0.88
N VAL A 54 -8.84 -3.92 -2.18
CA VAL A 54 -7.54 -3.95 -2.86
C VAL A 54 -7.49 -2.82 -3.87
N ILE A 55 -6.36 -2.12 -3.91
CA ILE A 55 -6.12 -1.05 -4.88
C ILE A 55 -4.82 -1.36 -5.59
N GLU A 56 -4.88 -1.36 -6.91
CA GLU A 56 -3.72 -1.51 -7.79
C GLU A 56 -3.49 -0.20 -8.53
N PHE A 57 -2.27 0.31 -8.46
CA PHE A 57 -1.92 1.57 -9.09
C PHE A 57 -0.45 1.59 -9.47
N LYS A 58 -0.13 2.32 -10.54
CA LYS A 58 1.25 2.51 -10.98
C LYS A 58 1.89 3.58 -10.11
N VAL A 59 3.12 3.32 -9.66
CA VAL A 59 3.94 4.27 -8.93
C VAL A 59 5.21 4.53 -9.70
N GLU A 60 5.57 5.80 -9.82
CA GLU A 60 6.85 6.24 -10.36
C GLU A 60 7.83 6.47 -9.21
N GLY A 61 8.86 5.62 -9.16
CA GLY A 61 10.00 5.75 -8.27
C GLY A 61 11.22 6.35 -8.99
N PRO A 62 12.26 6.74 -8.24
CA PRO A 62 13.46 7.34 -8.80
C PRO A 62 14.21 6.46 -9.81
N GLN A 63 14.13 5.14 -9.68
CA GLN A 63 14.84 4.19 -10.54
C GLN A 63 13.92 3.53 -11.59
N GLY A 64 12.64 3.88 -11.59
CA GLY A 64 11.68 3.31 -12.52
C GLY A 64 10.26 3.28 -11.95
N SER A 65 9.32 2.82 -12.76
CA SER A 65 7.93 2.66 -12.36
C SER A 65 7.58 1.22 -12.05
N GLY A 66 6.70 0.97 -11.10
CA GLY A 66 6.19 -0.36 -10.78
C GLY A 66 4.69 -0.36 -10.50
N LEU A 67 4.06 -1.51 -10.69
CA LEU A 67 2.67 -1.73 -10.30
C LEU A 67 2.63 -2.09 -8.81
N VAL A 68 1.92 -1.31 -8.02
CA VAL A 68 1.79 -1.51 -6.58
C VAL A 68 0.40 -2.05 -6.28
N ARG A 69 0.34 -3.14 -5.49
CA ARG A 69 -0.90 -3.63 -4.89
C ARG A 69 -0.92 -3.28 -3.41
N SER A 70 -1.96 -2.57 -3.00
CA SER A 70 -2.22 -2.22 -1.60
C SER A 70 -3.54 -2.84 -1.13
N THR A 71 -3.57 -3.29 0.12
CA THR A 71 -4.75 -3.88 0.74
C THR A 71 -5.15 -3.05 1.94
N TRP A 72 -6.45 -2.80 2.09
CA TRP A 72 -7.02 -1.94 3.11
C TRP A 72 -8.17 -2.63 3.82
N ILE A 73 -8.50 -2.15 5.02
CA ILE A 73 -9.68 -2.55 5.76
C ILE A 73 -10.40 -1.32 6.29
N VAL A 74 -11.71 -1.26 6.09
CA VAL A 74 -12.62 -0.37 6.83
C VAL A 74 -13.23 -1.21 7.93
N ARG A 75 -12.85 -0.94 9.19
CA ARG A 75 -13.34 -1.75 10.33
C ARG A 75 -14.82 -1.50 10.58
N ARG A 76 -15.52 -2.49 11.13
CA ARG A 76 -16.93 -2.32 11.54
C ARG A 76 -17.05 -1.14 12.51
N GLY A 77 -17.96 -0.21 12.22
CA GLY A 77 -18.15 1.03 12.98
C GLY A 77 -17.15 2.15 12.68
N GLU A 78 -16.17 1.93 11.81
CA GLU A 78 -15.28 2.98 11.30
C GLU A 78 -15.65 3.34 9.85
N THR A 79 -15.36 4.57 9.44
CA THR A 79 -15.49 5.02 8.04
C THR A 79 -14.13 5.22 7.36
N SER A 80 -13.05 5.26 8.13
CA SER A 80 -11.70 5.48 7.62
C SER A 80 -11.03 4.15 7.25
N PRO A 81 -10.57 3.96 6.01
CA PRO A 81 -9.79 2.80 5.62
C PRO A 81 -8.41 2.82 6.27
N ARG A 82 -7.89 1.63 6.60
CA ARG A 82 -6.55 1.42 7.16
C ARG A 82 -5.75 0.49 6.27
N LEU A 83 -4.52 0.90 5.92
CA LEU A 83 -3.61 0.08 5.15
C LEU A 83 -3.19 -1.15 5.96
N THR A 84 -3.38 -2.35 5.40
CA THR A 84 -2.98 -3.62 6.03
C THR A 84 -1.71 -4.19 5.40
N SER A 85 -1.53 -4.03 4.09
CA SER A 85 -0.35 -4.49 3.37
C SER A 85 -0.17 -3.71 2.06
N CYS A 86 1.07 -3.61 1.58
CA CYS A 86 1.40 -3.00 0.30
C CYS A 86 2.68 -3.67 -0.26
N PHE A 87 2.72 -3.98 -1.55
CA PHE A 87 3.89 -4.56 -2.23
C PHE A 87 3.87 -4.23 -3.73
N VAL A 88 5.04 -4.25 -4.36
CA VAL A 88 5.17 -4.16 -5.83
C VAL A 88 4.89 -5.55 -6.41
N LYS A 89 4.14 -5.60 -7.51
CA LYS A 89 3.91 -6.80 -8.31
C LYS A 89 5.09 -7.10 -9.24
#